data_AF-K6X1P0-F1
#
_entry.id   AF-K6X1P0-F1
#
_cell.length_a   1.000
_cell.length_b   1.000
_cell.length_c   1.000
_cell.angle_alpha   90.00
_cell.angle_beta   90.00
_cell.angle_gamma   90.00
#
_symmetry.space_group_name_H-M   'P 1'
#
loop_
_entity.id
_entity.type
_entity.pdbx_description
1 polymer ?
#
loop_
_entity_poly.entity_id
_entity_poly.type
_entity_poly.pdbx_seq_one_letter_code
_entity_poly.pdbx_strand_id
1 'polypeptide(L)' 'MERLDSLGVEHSPKIAATIGWMRLFSDPDGIEHHLYTSEPHGIDRSNEPRAGRQARVEEWV' A
#
# COMPACT_ATOMS: atom_id res chain seq x y z
N MET A 1 -7.03 7.39 7.75
CA MET A 1 -6.26 8.50 7.15
C MET A 1 -6.49 9.80 7.89
N GLU A 2 -7.73 10.03 8.32
CA GLU A 2 -8.12 11.08 9.28
C GLU A 2 -7.14 11.26 10.45
N ARG A 3 -6.48 10.19 10.92
CA ARG A 3 -5.46 10.29 11.96
C ARG A 3 -4.22 11.09 11.51
N LEU A 4 -3.66 10.83 10.33
CA LEU A 4 -2.50 11.59 9.84
C LEU A 4 -2.88 13.03 9.50
N ASP A 5 -4.06 13.22 8.88
CA ASP A 5 -4.62 14.56 8.65
C ASP A 5 -4.77 15.34 9.98
N SER A 6 -5.30 14.70 11.03
CA SER A 6 -5.44 15.33 12.36
C SER A 6 -4.11 15.68 13.03
N LEU A 7 -3.03 15.01 12.62
CA LEU A 7 -1.68 15.26 13.12
C LEU A 7 -0.91 16.26 12.24
N GLY A 8 -1.49 16.73 11.14
CA GLY A 8 -0.82 17.62 10.19
C GLY A 8 0.33 16.96 9.45
N VAL A 9 0.34 15.63 9.34
CA VAL A 9 1.38 14.88 8.63
C VAL A 9 1.03 14.86 7.15
N GLU A 10 1.85 15.52 6.33
CA GLU A 10 1.72 15.45 4.87
C GLU A 10 1.91 14.01 4.39
N HIS A 11 1.05 13.59 3.46
CA HIS A 11 1.09 12.25 2.93
C HIS A 11 0.57 12.19 1.49
N SER A 12 0.99 11.16 0.77
CA SER A 12 0.50 10.87 -0.58
C SER A 12 -1.03 10.71 -0.62
N PRO A 13 -1.69 10.83 -1.78
CA PRO A 13 -3.03 10.27 -1.98
C PRO A 13 -3.01 8.73 -1.85
N LYS A 14 -4.19 8.08 -1.89
CA LYS A 14 -4.29 6.62 -2.00
C LYS A 14 -3.62 6.16 -3.30
N ILE A 15 -2.68 5.24 -3.18
CA ILE A 15 -1.98 4.64 -4.31
C ILE A 15 -2.44 3.19 -4.45
N ALA A 16 -2.79 2.81 -5.68
CA ALA A 16 -3.05 1.42 -6.04
C ALA A 16 -1.71 0.67 -6.13
N ALA A 17 -1.41 -0.10 -5.10
CA ALA A 17 -0.24 -0.96 -5.08
C ALA A 17 -0.55 -2.29 -5.78
N THR A 18 0.09 -3.38 -5.36
CA THR A 18 0.03 -4.64 -6.11
C THR A 18 -1.33 -5.33 -6.02
N ILE A 19 -1.86 -5.52 -4.82
CA ILE A 19 -3.20 -6.10 -4.59
C ILE A 19 -4.09 -5.23 -3.71
N GLY A 20 -3.54 -4.24 -3.01
CA GLY A 20 -4.25 -3.39 -2.07
C GLY A 20 -3.76 -1.95 -2.06
N TRP A 21 -4.22 -1.16 -1.09
CA TRP A 21 -3.92 0.26 -1.05
C TRP A 21 -2.63 0.57 -0.30
N MET A 22 -1.92 1.59 -0.78
CA MET A 22 -0.71 2.12 -0.14
C MET A 22 -0.81 3.63 0.10
N ARG A 23 -0.14 4.10 1.15
CA ARG A 23 0.06 5.52 1.49
C ARG A 23 1.51 5.73 1.92
N LEU A 24 2.07 6.88 1.53
CA LEU A 24 3.43 7.26 1.87
C LEU A 24 3.41 8.54 2.70
N PHE A 25 4.28 8.62 3.69
CA PHE A 25 4.60 9.84 4.42
C PHE A 25 6.02 9.75 4.98
N SER A 26 6.63 10.90 5.27
CA SER A 26 7.93 10.96 5.94
C SER A 26 7.76 11.21 7.43
N ASP A 27 8.59 10.55 8.24
CA ASP A 27 8.73 10.91 9.65
C ASP A 27 9.68 12.13 9.83
N PRO A 28 9.82 12.68 11.04
CA PRO A 28 10.69 13.83 11.30
C PRO A 28 12.18 13.59 11.00
N ASP A 29 12.62 12.33 10.94
CA ASP A 29 14.00 11.97 10.61
C ASP A 29 14.21 11.82 9.09
N GLY A 30 13.15 12.02 8.30
CA GLY A 30 13.16 11.95 6.85
C GLY A 30 13.03 10.52 6.31
N ILE A 31 12.68 9.54 7.14
CA ILE A 31 12.43 8.17 6.70
C ILE A 31 11.05 8.10 6.07
N GLU A 32 10.96 7.56 4.84
CA GLU A 32 9.70 7.35 4.15
C GLU A 32 9.03 6.04 4.61
N HIS A 33 7.81 6.15 5.10
CA HIS A 33 7.01 5.02 5.57
C HIS A 33 5.99 4.62 4.50
N HIS A 34 5.96 3.33 4.16
CA HIS A 34 5.01 2.76 3.21
C HIS A 34 3.94 1.97 3.96
N LEU A 35 2.76 2.58 4.16
CA LEU A 35 1.64 1.90 4.81
C LEU A 35 0.84 1.14 3.76
N TYR A 36 0.93 -0.18 3.82
CA TYR A 36 0.24 -1.09 2.92
C TYR A 36 -0.96 -1.74 3.62
N THR A 37 -2.05 -1.93 2.88
CA THR A 37 -3.25 -2.62 3.37
C THR A 37 -3.52 -3.89 2.56
N SER A 38 -4.09 -4.90 3.21
CA SER A 38 -4.61 -6.11 2.55
C SER A 38 -6.01 -5.91 1.95
N GLU A 39 -6.61 -4.73 2.09
CA GLU A 39 -7.90 -4.40 1.48
C GLU A 39 -7.74 -4.29 -0.05
N PRO A 40 -8.49 -5.06 -0.84
CA PRO A 40 -8.33 -5.07 -2.29
C PRO A 40 -8.78 -3.75 -2.92
N HIS A 41 -8.01 -3.25 -3.89
CA HIS A 41 -8.40 -2.07 -4.69
C HIS A 41 -9.31 -2.41 -5.88
N GLY A 42 -9.58 -3.70 -6.14
CA GLY A 42 -10.48 -4.16 -7.21
C GLY A 42 -9.98 -3.92 -8.64
N ILE A 43 -8.70 -3.59 -8.81
CA ILE A 43 -8.08 -3.39 -10.13
C ILE A 43 -7.44 -4.72 -10.51
N ASP A 44 -7.91 -5.33 -11.59
CA ASP A 44 -7.29 -6.54 -12.13
C ASP A 44 -6.04 -6.18 -12.91
N ARG A 45 -4.87 -6.48 -12.33
CA ARG A 45 -3.56 -6.34 -12.96
C ARG A 45 -2.98 -7.69 -13.41
N SER A 46 -3.77 -8.76 -13.42
CA SER A 46 -3.26 -10.14 -13.64
C SER A 46 -2.56 -10.33 -14.99
N ASN A 47 -2.85 -9.47 -15.97
CA ASN A 47 -2.25 -9.49 -17.30
C ASN A 47 -1.06 -8.53 -17.47
N GLU A 48 -0.70 -7.76 -16.44
CA GLU A 48 0.42 -6.83 -16.49
C GLU A 48 1.74 -7.55 -16.12
N PRO A 49 2.82 -7.37 -16.90
CA PRO A 49 4.13 -7.87 -16.52
C PRO A 49 4.54 -7.31 -15.16
N ARG A 50 4.94 -8.20 -14.22
CA ARG A 50 5.34 -7.89 -12.83
C ARG A 50 4.21 -7.48 -11.88
N ALA A 51 2.94 -7.64 -12.28
CA ALA A 51 1.88 -7.61 -11.30
C ALA A 51 2.05 -8.75 -10.30
N GLY A 52 2.10 -8.42 -9.01
CA GLY A 52 2.13 -9.45 -7.98
C GLY A 52 0.76 -10.08 -7.79
N ARG A 53 0.78 -11.36 -7.44
CA ARG A 53 -0.40 -12.15 -7.06
C ARG A 53 -0.35 -12.40 -5.57
N GLN A 54 -1.51 -12.47 -4.92
CA GLN A 54 -1.56 -12.98 -3.56
C GLN A 54 -1.07 -14.44 -3.54
N ALA A 55 0.00 -14.71 -2.79
CA ALA A 55 0.47 -16.08 -2.60
C ALA A 55 -0.49 -16.82 -1.66
N ARG A 56 -0.82 -18.08 -1.96
CA ARG A 56 -1.54 -18.92 -1.00
C ARG A 56 -0.54 -19.44 0.02
N VAL A 57 -0.90 -19.35 1.31
CA VAL A 57 -0.03 -19.76 2.42
C VAL A 57 0.35 -21.25 2.33
N GLU A 58 -0.49 -22.07 1.70
CA GLU A 58 -0.31 -23.51 1.48
C GLU A 58 0.86 -23.85 0.53
N GLU A 59 1.38 -22.88 -0.23
CA GLU A 59 2.50 -23.07 -1.17
C GLU A 59 3.88 -22.85 -0.51
N TRP A 60 3.94 -22.62 0.81
CA TRP A 60 5.15 -22.25 1.55
C TRP A 60 5.57 -23.24 2.66
N VAL A 61 5.05 -24.48 2.64
CA VAL A 61 5.46 -25.57 3.54
C VAL A 61 5.94 -26.78 2.75
#